data_AF-A0A2N9HHH5-F1
#
_entry.id   AF-A0A2N9HHH5-F1
#
_cell.length_a   1.000
_cell.length_b   1.000
_cell.length_c   1.000
_cell.angle_alpha   90.00
_cell.angle_beta   90.00
_cell.angle_gamma   90.00
#
_symmetry.space_group_name_H-M   'P 1'
#
loop_
_entity.id
_entity.type
_entity.pdbx_description
1 polymer ?
#
loop_
_entity_poly.entity_id
_entity_poly.type
_entity_poly.pdbx_seq_one_letter_code
_entity_poly.pdbx_strand_id
1 'polypeptide(L)'
;MGEETPKYTVDEALVAMGFGNFQILVLVYAGMGWISEAMEMMLLSFVGPAVQSAWGLSSNEESLITSVVFAGMLVGAYSWGIVSDKHGRRKGFIITATVTAGAGFLSAFAPNYTSLIILRCLVGLGLGGGPVLASWFLEFIPAPSRGTWMVIFSAFWTLGTILEASLAWIVMPRLGWRWLLALSSLPSLLLLIFYRVTPESPRYLCLKGRTTEAISVLEKIARMNGTELPSGILVSDHQIELQEKSNPSEDTKLLSPRTENATHKEIESNMGGISSLFVLLSPNLVRSTLLLWVVFFGNAFSYYGLVLLTSELNNGNSKCMPTELQSQKSRDVNYRDVFIASFAEFPGLLISAAIVDKLGRKLSMSAMFFVCCIFLLPLVFHQPEG
;
A
#
# COMPACT_ATOMS: atom_id res chain seq x y z
N MET A 1 13.71 43.05 -24.88
CA MET A 1 13.00 41.78 -24.71
C MET A 1 13.81 40.96 -23.73
N GLY A 2 13.39 40.86 -22.48
CA GLY A 2 14.06 39.97 -21.52
C GLY A 2 13.70 38.54 -21.91
N GLU A 3 14.70 37.70 -22.17
CA GLU A 3 14.47 36.27 -22.38
C GLU A 3 13.84 35.71 -21.11
N GLU A 4 12.58 35.29 -21.19
CA GLU A 4 11.94 34.56 -20.11
C GLU A 4 12.70 33.24 -19.93
N THR A 5 13.35 33.09 -18.77
CA THR A 5 14.02 31.84 -18.42
C THR A 5 13.02 30.69 -18.54
N PRO A 6 13.34 29.60 -19.26
CA PRO A 6 12.43 28.48 -19.42
C PRO A 6 12.02 27.94 -18.04
N LYS A 7 10.75 27.58 -17.89
CA LYS A 7 10.20 26.99 -16.66
C LYS A 7 9.88 25.53 -16.92
N TYR A 8 10.08 24.67 -15.93
CA TYR A 8 9.67 23.27 -16.01
C TYR A 8 9.10 22.76 -14.69
N THR A 9 8.28 21.71 -14.77
CA THR A 9 7.66 21.05 -13.61
C THR A 9 8.45 19.82 -13.17
N VAL A 10 8.14 19.30 -11.97
CA VAL A 10 8.73 18.04 -11.48
C VAL A 10 8.42 16.88 -12.42
N ASP A 11 7.19 16.81 -12.95
CA ASP A 11 6.78 15.73 -13.85
C ASP A 11 7.52 15.82 -15.19
N GLU A 12 7.74 17.02 -15.73
CA GLU A 12 8.55 17.23 -16.94
C GLU A 12 10.02 16.84 -16.72
N ALA A 13 10.60 17.19 -15.56
CA ALA A 13 11.95 16.79 -15.23
C ALA A 13 12.10 15.26 -15.13
N LEU A 14 11.13 14.58 -14.51
CA LEU A 14 11.12 13.11 -14.43
C LEU A 14 10.93 12.46 -15.80
N VAL A 15 10.11 13.04 -16.68
CA VAL A 15 9.94 12.55 -18.06
C VAL A 15 11.24 12.72 -18.85
N ALA A 16 11.90 13.88 -18.75
CA ALA A 16 13.17 14.15 -19.42
C ALA A 16 14.30 13.22 -18.95
N MET A 17 14.38 12.95 -17.64
CA MET A 17 15.38 12.04 -17.07
C MET A 17 15.08 10.56 -17.31
N GLY A 18 13.83 10.22 -17.61
CA GLY A 18 13.38 8.85 -17.83
C GLY A 18 13.48 7.95 -16.59
N PHE A 19 13.31 6.64 -16.83
CA PHE A 19 13.47 5.61 -15.81
C PHE A 19 14.90 5.04 -15.88
N GLY A 20 15.65 5.15 -14.79
CA GLY A 20 17.04 4.68 -14.70
C GLY A 20 17.37 4.00 -13.37
N ASN A 21 18.66 3.94 -13.05
CA ASN A 21 19.18 3.24 -11.87
C ASN A 21 18.59 3.77 -10.56
N PHE A 22 18.31 5.07 -10.47
CA PHE A 22 17.67 5.63 -9.30
C PHE A 22 16.26 5.07 -9.10
N GLN A 23 15.45 5.01 -10.16
CA GLN A 23 14.09 4.47 -10.07
C GLN A 23 14.09 2.96 -9.78
N ILE A 24 15.06 2.20 -10.27
CA ILE A 24 15.25 0.79 -9.87
C ILE A 24 15.53 0.68 -8.37
N LEU A 25 16.41 1.53 -7.83
CA LEU A 25 16.73 1.54 -6.40
C LEU A 25 15.49 1.90 -5.55
N VAL A 26 14.72 2.91 -5.96
CA VAL A 26 13.44 3.27 -5.31
C VAL A 26 12.42 2.13 -5.44
N LEU A 27 12.34 1.45 -6.59
CA LEU A 27 11.48 0.29 -6.81
C LEU A 27 11.83 -0.87 -5.87
N VAL A 28 13.11 -1.22 -5.75
CA VAL A 28 13.57 -2.29 -4.85
C VAL A 28 13.27 -1.94 -3.40
N TYR A 29 13.50 -0.68 -3.00
CA TYR A 29 13.22 -0.22 -1.65
C TYR A 29 11.72 -0.23 -1.34
N ALA A 30 10.89 0.37 -2.20
CA ALA A 30 9.45 0.37 -2.03
C ALA A 30 8.89 -1.06 -2.09
N GLY A 31 9.40 -1.88 -3.01
CA GLY A 31 9.01 -3.27 -3.19
C GLY A 31 9.30 -4.12 -1.95
N MET A 32 10.42 -3.87 -1.24
CA MET A 32 10.68 -4.51 0.05
C MET A 32 9.62 -4.13 1.11
N GLY A 33 9.11 -2.89 1.09
CA GLY A 33 7.98 -2.48 1.91
C GLY A 33 6.69 -3.20 1.54
N TRP A 34 6.45 -3.38 0.25
CA TRP A 34 5.29 -4.12 -0.25
C TRP A 34 5.35 -5.62 0.10
N ILE A 35 6.54 -6.23 0.02
CA ILE A 35 6.80 -7.60 0.54
C ILE A 35 6.47 -7.65 2.03
N SER A 36 6.99 -6.69 2.81
CA SER A 36 6.78 -6.67 4.25
C SER A 36 5.30 -6.59 4.62
N GLU A 37 4.52 -5.76 3.92
CA GLU A 37 3.09 -5.62 4.14
C GLU A 37 2.34 -6.92 3.77
N ALA A 38 2.68 -7.51 2.62
CA ALA A 38 2.09 -8.78 2.18
C ALA A 38 2.39 -9.93 3.15
N MET A 39 3.61 -9.99 3.70
CA MET A 39 3.99 -10.98 4.70
C MET A 39 3.15 -10.82 5.98
N GLU A 40 3.03 -9.62 6.53
CA GLU A 40 2.22 -9.36 7.72
C GLU A 40 0.72 -9.66 7.50
N MET A 41 0.20 -9.41 6.28
CA MET A 41 -1.19 -9.75 5.95
C MET A 41 -1.41 -11.26 5.82
N MET A 42 -0.49 -11.98 5.18
CA MET A 42 -0.56 -13.44 5.04
C MET A 42 -0.36 -14.14 6.38
N LEU A 43 0.51 -13.60 7.24
CA LEU A 43 0.81 -14.09 8.59
C LEU A 43 -0.45 -14.24 9.45
N LEU A 44 -1.45 -13.36 9.28
CA LEU A 44 -2.72 -13.42 10.01
C LEU A 44 -3.46 -14.76 9.82
N SER A 45 -3.35 -15.38 8.64
CA SER A 45 -3.96 -16.68 8.33
C SER A 45 -3.32 -17.82 9.13
N PHE A 46 -2.06 -17.69 9.54
CA PHE A 46 -1.32 -18.74 10.26
C PHE A 46 -1.33 -18.55 11.78
N VAL A 47 -1.30 -17.30 12.24
CA VAL A 47 -1.13 -16.98 13.67
C VAL A 47 -2.39 -17.28 14.48
N GLY A 48 -3.58 -17.02 13.94
CA GLY A 48 -4.85 -17.27 14.64
C GLY A 48 -4.97 -18.72 15.14
N PRO A 49 -4.98 -19.72 14.24
CA PRO A 49 -5.09 -21.14 14.61
C PRO A 49 -3.97 -21.62 15.52
N ALA A 50 -2.75 -21.13 15.28
CA ALA A 50 -1.59 -21.53 16.05
C ALA A 50 -1.64 -21.04 17.50
N VAL A 51 -2.05 -19.79 17.70
CA VAL A 51 -2.20 -19.22 19.05
C VAL A 51 -3.42 -19.81 19.74
N GLN A 52 -4.51 -20.05 19.01
CA GLN A 52 -5.69 -20.75 19.53
C GLN A 52 -5.31 -22.12 20.10
N SER A 53 -4.56 -22.93 19.33
CA SER A 53 -4.12 -24.25 19.81
C SER A 53 -3.10 -24.16 20.95
N ALA A 54 -2.29 -23.11 21.03
CA ALA A 54 -1.25 -22.98 22.05
C ALA A 54 -1.81 -22.48 23.39
N TRP A 55 -2.80 -21.61 23.37
CA TRP A 55 -3.38 -20.98 24.57
C TRP A 55 -4.81 -21.43 24.89
N GLY A 56 -5.39 -22.33 24.09
CA GLY A 56 -6.75 -22.83 24.30
C GLY A 56 -7.82 -21.75 24.15
N LEU A 57 -7.65 -20.87 23.15
CA LEU A 57 -8.54 -19.73 22.94
C LEU A 57 -9.89 -20.16 22.35
N SER A 58 -10.93 -19.37 22.62
CA SER A 58 -12.20 -19.47 21.91
C SER A 58 -12.10 -18.99 20.46
N SER A 59 -13.03 -19.39 19.59
CA SER A 59 -13.09 -18.92 18.18
C SER A 59 -13.28 -17.40 18.07
N ASN A 60 -13.94 -16.79 19.07
CA ASN A 60 -14.10 -15.33 19.13
C ASN A 60 -12.77 -14.63 19.43
N GLU A 61 -11.94 -15.21 20.30
CA GLU A 61 -10.63 -14.66 20.62
C GLU A 61 -9.65 -14.84 19.45
N GLU A 62 -9.67 -15.99 18.78
CA GLU A 62 -8.90 -16.22 17.56
C GLU A 62 -9.21 -15.18 16.47
N SER A 63 -10.49 -14.98 16.15
CA SER A 63 -10.92 -14.01 15.14
C SER A 63 -10.64 -12.56 15.54
N LEU A 64 -10.56 -12.26 16.84
CA LEU A 64 -10.20 -10.93 17.32
C LEU A 64 -8.73 -10.59 17.02
N ILE A 65 -7.82 -11.58 17.02
CA ILE A 65 -6.39 -11.39 16.69
C ILE A 65 -6.23 -10.78 15.29
N THR A 66 -7.01 -11.24 14.31
CA THR A 66 -6.96 -10.72 12.94
C THR A 66 -7.76 -9.42 12.81
N SER A 67 -8.95 -9.37 13.41
CA SER A 67 -9.84 -8.20 13.35
C SER A 67 -9.21 -6.92 13.90
N VAL A 68 -8.44 -7.03 14.99
CA VAL A 68 -7.79 -5.85 15.60
C VAL A 68 -6.71 -5.24 14.70
N VAL A 69 -6.09 -6.05 13.83
CA VAL A 69 -5.10 -5.57 12.85
C VAL A 69 -5.79 -4.70 11.80
N PHE A 70 -6.93 -5.12 11.26
CA PHE A 70 -7.73 -4.30 10.34
C PHE A 70 -8.29 -3.04 11.00
N ALA A 71 -8.72 -3.14 12.27
CA ALA A 71 -9.15 -1.96 13.03
C ALA A 71 -8.01 -0.95 13.22
N GLY A 72 -6.80 -1.44 13.55
CA GLY A 72 -5.59 -0.62 13.60
C GLY A 72 -5.28 0.00 12.24
N MET A 73 -5.37 -0.78 11.16
CA MET A 73 -5.11 -0.33 9.78
C MET A 73 -6.04 0.79 9.36
N LEU A 74 -7.33 0.73 9.73
CA LEU A 74 -8.29 1.81 9.48
C LEU A 74 -7.84 3.14 10.11
N VAL A 75 -7.45 3.10 11.39
CA VAL A 75 -6.97 4.28 12.12
C VAL A 75 -5.64 4.77 11.56
N GLY A 76 -4.74 3.85 11.24
CA GLY A 76 -3.44 4.11 10.63
C GLY A 76 -3.56 4.80 9.27
N ALA A 77 -4.38 4.28 8.37
CA ALA A 77 -4.54 4.80 7.01
C ALA A 77 -4.94 6.27 7.00
N TYR A 78 -5.88 6.65 7.88
CA TYR A 78 -6.27 8.04 8.03
C TYR A 78 -5.15 8.90 8.65
N SER A 79 -4.55 8.41 9.73
CA SER A 79 -3.53 9.17 10.48
C SER A 79 -2.26 9.41 9.65
N TRP A 80 -1.77 8.39 8.96
CA TRP A 80 -0.52 8.47 8.20
C TRP A 80 -0.65 9.27 6.91
N GLY A 81 -1.84 9.32 6.30
CA GLY A 81 -2.11 10.25 5.20
C GLY A 81 -1.89 11.70 5.62
N ILE A 82 -2.50 12.11 6.74
CA ILE A 82 -2.35 13.47 7.29
C ILE A 82 -0.90 13.76 7.68
N VAL A 83 -0.26 12.82 8.39
CA VAL A 83 1.14 12.99 8.83
C VAL A 83 2.04 13.14 7.63
N SER A 84 1.85 12.34 6.58
CA SER A 84 2.66 12.36 5.37
C SER A 84 2.48 13.65 4.56
N ASP A 85 1.26 14.17 4.45
CA ASP A 85 0.99 15.41 3.72
C ASP A 85 1.51 16.65 4.48
N LYS A 86 1.51 16.59 5.82
CA LYS A 86 2.01 17.68 6.65
C LYS A 86 3.53 17.67 6.78
N HIS A 87 4.12 16.52 7.15
CA HIS A 87 5.53 16.41 7.57
C HIS A 87 6.45 15.79 6.52
N GLY A 88 5.91 15.32 5.38
CA GLY A 88 6.66 14.70 4.29
C GLY A 88 6.44 13.21 4.22
N ARG A 89 6.54 12.67 2.99
CA ARG A 89 6.40 11.24 2.69
C ARG A 89 7.47 10.46 3.44
N ARG A 90 8.70 10.99 3.49
CA ARG A 90 9.84 10.34 4.13
C ARG A 90 9.66 10.08 5.63
N LYS A 91 9.09 11.06 6.33
CA LYS A 91 8.83 10.94 7.78
C LYS A 91 7.63 10.04 8.07
N GLY A 92 6.59 10.11 7.24
CA GLY A 92 5.42 9.23 7.38
C GLY A 92 5.82 7.76 7.33
N PHE A 93 6.55 7.36 6.28
CA PHE A 93 6.88 5.95 6.10
C PHE A 93 7.87 5.40 7.14
N ILE A 94 8.83 6.20 7.65
CA ILE A 94 9.78 5.68 8.66
C ILE A 94 9.07 5.38 9.97
N ILE A 95 8.12 6.22 10.36
CA ILE A 95 7.36 6.02 11.59
C ILE A 95 6.49 4.76 11.45
N THR A 96 5.81 4.60 10.31
CA THR A 96 4.99 3.41 10.06
C THR A 96 5.84 2.15 10.06
N ALA A 97 6.97 2.14 9.35
CA ALA A 97 7.90 1.01 9.33
C ALA A 97 8.45 0.69 10.73
N THR A 98 8.72 1.70 11.56
CA THR A 98 9.21 1.50 12.93
C THR A 98 8.13 0.88 13.82
N VAL A 99 6.90 1.36 13.71
CA VAL A 99 5.75 0.82 14.45
C VAL A 99 5.48 -0.62 14.02
N THR A 100 5.40 -0.91 12.72
CA THR A 100 5.18 -2.26 12.19
C THR A 100 6.29 -3.21 12.61
N ALA A 101 7.56 -2.86 12.36
CA ALA A 101 8.71 -3.71 12.69
C ALA A 101 8.83 -3.95 14.19
N GLY A 102 8.71 -2.90 15.00
CA GLY A 102 8.83 -2.98 16.45
C GLY A 102 7.69 -3.79 17.08
N ALA A 103 6.44 -3.47 16.75
CA ALA A 103 5.29 -4.21 17.29
C ALA A 103 5.22 -5.64 16.75
N GLY A 104 5.58 -5.86 15.49
CA GLY A 104 5.64 -7.17 14.84
C GLY A 104 6.63 -8.10 15.55
N PHE A 105 7.86 -7.61 15.74
CA PHE A 105 8.91 -8.34 16.45
C PHE A 105 8.56 -8.56 17.93
N LEU A 106 8.09 -7.53 18.64
CA LEU A 106 7.71 -7.65 20.06
C LEU A 106 6.55 -8.64 20.28
N SER A 107 5.69 -8.83 19.27
CA SER A 107 4.59 -9.80 19.37
C SER A 107 5.09 -11.24 19.51
N ALA A 108 6.30 -11.57 19.04
CA ALA A 108 6.93 -12.86 19.28
C ALA A 108 7.15 -13.13 20.78
N PHE A 109 7.37 -12.06 21.56
CA PHE A 109 7.64 -12.11 22.99
C PHE A 109 6.39 -11.89 23.85
N ALA A 110 5.19 -11.79 23.25
CA ALA A 110 3.95 -11.56 23.98
C ALA A 110 3.75 -12.62 25.08
N PRO A 111 3.62 -12.22 26.37
CA PRO A 111 3.50 -13.17 27.48
C PRO A 111 2.06 -13.67 27.69
N ASN A 112 1.07 -12.92 27.19
CA ASN A 112 -0.35 -13.24 27.31
C ASN A 112 -1.13 -12.70 26.10
N TYR A 113 -2.38 -13.15 25.99
CA TYR A 113 -3.29 -12.81 24.91
C TYR A 113 -3.53 -11.30 24.76
N THR A 114 -3.76 -10.57 25.86
CA THR A 114 -3.99 -9.12 25.82
C THR A 114 -2.79 -8.37 25.25
N SER A 115 -1.57 -8.74 25.64
CA SER A 115 -0.35 -8.14 25.10
C SER A 115 -0.23 -8.40 23.59
N LEU A 116 -0.56 -9.60 23.15
CA LEU A 116 -0.57 -9.95 21.72
C LEU A 116 -1.58 -9.09 20.95
N ILE A 117 -2.80 -8.93 21.45
CA ILE A 117 -3.85 -8.10 20.83
C ILE A 117 -3.41 -6.64 20.71
N ILE A 118 -2.82 -6.07 21.77
CA ILE A 118 -2.34 -4.68 21.73
C ILE A 118 -1.23 -4.53 20.68
N LEU A 119 -0.25 -5.44 20.67
CA LEU A 119 0.84 -5.39 19.71
C LEU A 119 0.35 -5.61 18.27
N ARG A 120 -0.62 -6.50 18.05
CA ARG A 120 -1.27 -6.70 16.75
C ARG A 120 -2.06 -5.47 16.28
N CYS A 121 -2.75 -4.79 17.19
CA CYS A 121 -3.39 -3.51 16.90
C CYS A 121 -2.37 -2.47 16.42
N LEU A 122 -1.21 -2.39 17.10
CA LEU A 122 -0.11 -1.49 16.71
C LEU A 122 0.50 -1.86 15.36
N VAL A 123 0.68 -3.15 15.07
CA VAL A 123 1.08 -3.62 13.73
C VAL A 123 0.09 -3.12 12.68
N GLY A 124 -1.21 -3.32 12.91
CA GLY A 124 -2.26 -2.81 12.04
C GLY A 124 -2.16 -1.30 11.81
N LEU A 125 -1.97 -0.53 12.89
CA LEU A 125 -1.77 0.91 12.81
C LEU A 125 -0.58 1.26 11.92
N GLY A 126 0.53 0.55 12.01
CA GLY A 126 1.68 0.72 11.12
C GLY A 126 1.39 0.34 9.65
N LEU A 127 0.72 -0.80 9.41
CA LEU A 127 0.33 -1.27 8.08
C LEU A 127 -0.59 -0.29 7.34
N GLY A 128 -1.41 0.48 8.08
CA GLY A 128 -2.21 1.56 7.48
C GLY A 128 -1.39 2.59 6.70
N GLY A 129 -0.07 2.68 6.92
CA GLY A 129 0.84 3.53 6.15
C GLY A 129 1.20 3.04 4.74
N GLY A 130 0.78 1.83 4.33
CA GLY A 130 1.09 1.24 3.02
C GLY A 130 0.83 2.16 1.81
N PRO A 131 -0.34 2.82 1.72
CA PRO A 131 -0.64 3.75 0.62
C PRO A 131 0.35 4.92 0.51
N VAL A 132 0.93 5.39 1.63
CA VAL A 132 1.94 6.46 1.63
C VAL A 132 3.20 6.02 0.90
N LEU A 133 3.61 4.76 1.08
CA LEU A 133 4.76 4.18 0.39
C LEU A 133 4.52 4.07 -1.12
N ALA A 134 3.32 3.61 -1.52
CA ALA A 134 2.93 3.54 -2.93
C ALA A 134 2.90 4.93 -3.59
N SER A 135 2.37 5.95 -2.90
CA SER A 135 2.42 7.34 -3.37
C SER A 135 3.84 7.86 -3.49
N TRP A 136 4.69 7.62 -2.48
CA TRP A 136 6.10 8.00 -2.51
C TRP A 136 6.83 7.40 -3.71
N PHE A 137 6.64 6.11 -3.99
CA PHE A 137 7.21 5.44 -5.17
C PHE A 137 6.78 6.13 -6.47
N LEU A 138 5.47 6.34 -6.66
CA LEU A 138 4.92 6.92 -7.90
C LEU A 138 5.37 8.37 -8.15
N GLU A 139 5.71 9.11 -7.11
CA GLU A 139 6.25 10.47 -7.20
C GLU A 139 7.67 10.53 -7.82
N PHE A 140 8.38 9.40 -7.95
CA PHE A 140 9.66 9.30 -8.68
C PHE A 140 9.53 8.68 -10.08
N ILE A 141 8.36 8.14 -10.43
CA ILE A 141 8.16 7.44 -11.70
C ILE A 141 7.63 8.41 -12.77
N PRO A 142 8.23 8.42 -13.98
CA PRO A 142 7.75 9.25 -15.09
C PRO A 142 6.30 8.93 -15.47
N ALA A 143 5.48 9.97 -15.60
CA ALA A 143 4.02 9.87 -15.79
C ALA A 143 3.57 8.87 -16.88
N PRO A 144 4.19 8.81 -18.09
CA PRO A 144 3.76 7.89 -19.15
C PRO A 144 3.91 6.41 -18.78
N SER A 145 4.89 6.08 -17.93
CA SER A 145 5.24 4.69 -17.58
C SER A 145 4.71 4.24 -16.21
N ARG A 146 4.04 5.13 -15.46
CA ARG A 146 3.53 4.85 -14.10
C ARG A 146 2.69 3.57 -14.02
N GLY A 147 1.86 3.31 -15.03
CA GLY A 147 0.99 2.13 -15.08
C GLY A 147 1.77 0.82 -15.06
N THR A 148 2.70 0.66 -16.00
CA THR A 148 3.55 -0.53 -16.14
C THR A 148 4.38 -0.78 -14.88
N TRP A 149 5.00 0.27 -14.33
CA TRP A 149 5.80 0.15 -13.11
C TRP A 149 4.98 -0.13 -11.86
N MET A 150 3.72 0.33 -11.82
CA MET A 150 2.80 -0.03 -10.74
C MET A 150 2.46 -1.52 -10.77
N VAL A 151 2.32 -2.13 -11.96
CA VAL A 151 2.09 -3.58 -12.06
C VAL A 151 3.32 -4.38 -11.59
N ILE A 152 4.52 -3.94 -11.96
CA ILE A 152 5.77 -4.54 -11.48
C ILE A 152 5.89 -4.39 -9.95
N PHE A 153 5.56 -3.21 -9.42
CA PHE A 153 5.51 -2.95 -7.99
C PHE A 153 4.52 -3.89 -7.28
N SER A 154 3.33 -4.12 -7.84
CA SER A 154 2.36 -5.07 -7.29
C SER A 154 2.87 -6.51 -7.23
N ALA A 155 3.81 -6.92 -8.09
CA ALA A 155 4.37 -8.27 -8.05
C ALA A 155 5.17 -8.57 -6.76
N PHE A 156 5.67 -7.53 -6.09
CA PHE A 156 6.30 -7.68 -4.77
C PHE A 156 5.32 -8.18 -3.71
N TRP A 157 4.01 -7.95 -3.88
CA TRP A 157 2.98 -8.48 -2.98
C TRP A 157 2.97 -10.01 -3.01
N THR A 158 2.85 -10.58 -4.22
CA THR A 158 2.87 -12.03 -4.43
C THR A 158 4.20 -12.65 -3.98
N LEU A 159 5.32 -11.93 -4.15
CA LEU A 159 6.59 -12.39 -3.61
C LEU A 159 6.54 -12.47 -2.06
N GLY A 160 5.94 -11.48 -1.40
CA GLY A 160 5.76 -11.51 0.06
C GLY A 160 4.84 -12.62 0.54
N THR A 161 3.72 -12.88 -0.13
CA THR A 161 2.80 -13.98 0.24
C THR A 161 3.48 -15.34 0.09
N ILE A 162 4.24 -15.56 -0.99
CA ILE A 162 5.04 -16.77 -1.20
C ILE A 162 6.12 -16.91 -0.12
N LEU A 163 6.83 -15.83 0.22
CA LEU A 163 7.87 -15.85 1.24
C LEU A 163 7.29 -16.22 2.62
N GLU A 164 6.15 -15.63 2.99
CA GLU A 164 5.49 -15.92 4.26
C GLU A 164 4.96 -17.36 4.31
N ALA A 165 4.30 -17.85 3.25
CA ALA A 165 3.83 -19.23 3.19
C ALA A 165 5.00 -20.24 3.27
N SER A 166 6.12 -19.94 2.62
CA SER A 166 7.34 -20.75 2.69
C SER A 166 7.94 -20.75 4.10
N LEU A 167 7.98 -19.57 4.72
CA LEU A 167 8.48 -19.39 6.07
C LEU A 167 7.61 -20.15 7.08
N ALA A 168 6.28 -20.04 6.95
CA ALA A 168 5.31 -20.77 7.77
C ALA A 168 5.52 -22.29 7.65
N TRP A 169 5.66 -22.82 6.43
CA TRP A 169 5.90 -24.25 6.21
C TRP A 169 7.17 -24.74 6.91
N ILE A 170 8.25 -23.96 6.90
CA ILE A 170 9.53 -24.36 7.48
C ILE A 170 9.56 -24.17 9.01
N VAL A 171 9.02 -23.05 9.49
CA VAL A 171 9.20 -22.56 10.87
C VAL A 171 8.11 -23.09 11.79
N MET A 172 6.86 -23.16 11.35
CA MET A 172 5.72 -23.54 12.21
C MET A 172 5.89 -24.93 12.85
N PRO A 173 6.27 -26.00 12.11
CA PRO A 173 6.39 -27.32 12.71
C PRO A 173 7.59 -27.48 13.65
N ARG A 174 8.63 -26.64 13.49
CA ARG A 174 9.91 -26.78 14.21
C ARG A 174 10.03 -25.85 15.42
N LEU A 175 9.63 -24.60 15.24
CA LEU A 175 9.88 -23.49 16.15
C LEU A 175 8.59 -22.81 16.63
N GLY A 176 7.48 -23.01 15.92
CA GLY A 176 6.15 -22.48 16.29
C GLY A 176 5.93 -21.01 15.94
N TRP A 177 4.75 -20.51 16.31
CA TRP A 177 4.24 -19.20 15.90
C TRP A 177 5.07 -18.00 16.36
N ARG A 178 5.74 -18.09 17.52
CA ARG A 178 6.57 -16.98 18.04
C ARG A 178 7.75 -16.68 17.11
N TRP A 179 8.39 -17.72 16.60
CA TRP A 179 9.49 -17.57 15.64
C TRP A 179 9.01 -17.12 14.27
N LEU A 180 7.82 -17.55 13.85
CA LEU A 180 7.20 -17.03 12.64
C LEU A 180 7.03 -15.50 12.75
N LEU A 181 6.39 -15.01 13.82
CA LEU A 181 6.26 -13.56 14.08
C LEU A 181 7.59 -12.79 14.07
N ALA A 182 8.62 -13.36 14.69
CA ALA A 182 9.93 -12.71 14.77
C ALA A 182 10.60 -12.64 13.38
N LEU A 183 10.49 -13.70 12.58
CA LEU A 183 11.13 -13.78 11.26
C LEU A 183 10.35 -12.99 10.19
N SER A 184 9.02 -12.95 10.28
CA SER A 184 8.18 -12.18 9.36
C SER A 184 8.38 -10.67 9.47
N SER A 185 8.89 -10.18 10.61
CA SER A 185 9.22 -8.75 10.79
C SER A 185 10.60 -8.34 10.23
N LEU A 186 11.41 -9.29 9.72
CA LEU A 186 12.75 -9.01 9.18
C LEU A 186 12.75 -8.05 7.98
N PRO A 187 11.87 -8.18 6.96
CA PRO A 187 11.81 -7.21 5.86
C PRO A 187 11.50 -5.79 6.34
N SER A 188 10.61 -5.64 7.34
CA SER A 188 10.32 -4.33 7.94
C SER A 188 11.55 -3.72 8.62
N LEU A 189 12.34 -4.55 9.32
CA LEU A 189 13.59 -4.13 9.95
C LEU A 189 14.65 -3.72 8.91
N LEU A 190 14.74 -4.44 7.79
CA LEU A 190 15.65 -4.10 6.68
C LEU A 190 15.33 -2.72 6.08
N LEU A 191 14.05 -2.37 5.93
CA LEU A 191 13.65 -1.03 5.47
C LEU A 191 14.20 0.08 6.38
N LEU A 192 14.16 -0.12 7.70
CA LEU A 192 14.70 0.85 8.65
C LEU A 192 16.21 1.01 8.52
N ILE A 193 16.94 -0.08 8.25
CA ILE A 193 18.39 -0.05 8.03
C ILE A 193 18.72 0.76 6.77
N PHE A 194 17.96 0.57 5.68
CA PHE A 194 18.18 1.25 4.42
C PHE A 194 17.52 2.64 4.30
N TYR A 195 16.89 3.14 5.36
CA TYR A 195 16.24 4.46 5.41
C TYR A 195 17.14 5.62 4.96
N ARG A 196 18.45 5.57 5.24
CA ARG A 196 19.37 6.65 4.84
C ARG A 196 19.41 6.88 3.34
N VAL A 197 19.05 5.87 2.55
CA VAL A 197 19.08 5.89 1.10
C VAL A 197 17.88 6.66 0.52
N THR A 198 16.75 6.72 1.25
CA THR A 198 15.52 7.32 0.75
C THR A 198 15.58 8.86 0.75
N PRO A 199 15.40 9.52 -0.41
CA PRO A 199 15.15 10.95 -0.45
C PRO A 199 13.70 11.28 -0.11
N GLU A 200 13.47 12.54 0.21
CA GLU A 200 12.12 13.09 0.24
C GLU A 200 11.60 13.31 -1.19
N SER A 201 10.29 13.30 -1.36
CA SER A 201 9.68 13.51 -2.66
C SER A 201 9.97 14.92 -3.21
N PRO A 202 10.47 15.05 -4.45
CA PRO A 202 10.62 16.34 -5.13
C PRO A 202 9.28 17.09 -5.24
N ARG A 203 8.18 16.36 -5.47
CA ARG A 203 6.84 16.95 -5.59
C ARG A 203 6.37 17.54 -4.27
N TYR A 204 6.56 16.81 -3.17
CA TYR A 204 6.26 17.32 -1.82
C TYR A 204 7.09 18.57 -1.49
N LEU A 205 8.38 18.55 -1.79
CA LEU A 205 9.29 19.68 -1.53
C LEU A 205 8.89 20.93 -2.32
N CYS A 206 8.55 20.80 -3.60
CA CYS A 206 8.02 21.90 -4.42
C CYS A 206 6.71 22.47 -3.87
N LEU A 207 5.77 21.61 -3.46
CA LEU A 207 4.50 22.05 -2.87
C LEU A 207 4.68 22.79 -1.54
N LYS A 208 5.72 22.46 -0.76
CA LYS A 208 6.09 23.19 0.46
C LYS A 208 6.92 24.46 0.20
N GLY A 209 7.19 24.81 -1.06
CA GLY A 209 8.03 25.96 -1.42
C GLY A 209 9.53 25.75 -1.20
N ARG A 210 9.96 24.51 -0.95
CA ARG A 210 11.37 24.13 -0.75
C ARG A 210 12.02 23.73 -2.07
N THR A 211 12.00 24.64 -3.03
CA THR A 211 12.44 24.38 -4.41
C THR A 211 13.93 24.01 -4.49
N THR A 212 14.78 24.57 -3.64
CA THR A 212 16.22 24.25 -3.58
C THR A 212 16.48 22.81 -3.16
N GLU A 213 15.76 22.31 -2.14
CA GLU A 213 15.82 20.91 -1.73
C GLU A 213 15.29 19.99 -2.85
N ALA A 214 14.20 20.38 -3.51
CA ALA A 214 13.65 19.62 -4.64
C ALA A 214 14.65 19.48 -5.79
N ILE A 215 15.31 20.58 -6.18
CA ILE A 215 16.37 20.58 -7.20
C ILE A 215 17.51 19.65 -6.78
N SER A 216 17.95 19.70 -5.53
CA SER A 216 19.04 18.82 -5.06
C SER A 216 18.70 17.33 -5.17
N VAL A 217 17.43 16.96 -4.97
CA VAL A 217 16.96 15.58 -5.18
C VAL A 217 16.95 15.25 -6.67
N LEU A 218 16.41 16.13 -7.51
CA LEU A 218 16.39 15.94 -8.96
C LEU A 218 17.82 15.84 -9.55
N GLU A 219 18.79 16.63 -9.07
CA GLU A 219 20.21 16.53 -9.43
C GLU A 219 20.82 15.20 -9.01
N LYS A 220 20.41 14.65 -7.87
CA LYS A 220 20.83 13.31 -7.44
C LYS A 220 20.28 12.24 -8.38
N ILE A 221 19.02 12.37 -8.81
CA ILE A 221 18.38 11.46 -9.77
C ILE A 221 19.12 11.53 -11.11
N ALA A 222 19.33 12.73 -11.65
CA ALA A 222 20.04 12.98 -12.89
C ALA A 222 21.44 12.34 -12.87
N ARG A 223 22.23 12.59 -11.82
CA ARG A 223 23.56 11.99 -11.63
C ARG A 223 23.54 10.46 -11.60
N MET A 224 22.58 9.85 -10.91
CA MET A 224 22.49 8.39 -10.82
C MET A 224 22.01 7.73 -12.11
N ASN A 225 21.19 8.45 -12.88
CA ASN A 225 20.69 7.98 -14.18
C ASN A 225 21.64 8.29 -15.34
N GLY A 226 22.69 9.10 -15.12
CA GLY A 226 23.58 9.57 -16.17
C GLY A 226 22.89 10.52 -17.16
N THR A 227 21.88 11.25 -16.69
CA THR A 227 21.11 12.22 -17.48
C THR A 227 21.31 13.64 -16.96
N GLU A 228 20.90 14.63 -17.74
CA GLU A 228 20.96 16.04 -17.37
C GLU A 228 19.58 16.57 -17.00
N LEU A 229 19.55 17.60 -16.14
CA LEU A 229 18.31 18.29 -15.81
C LEU A 229 17.87 19.20 -16.95
N PRO A 230 16.56 19.41 -17.14
CA PRO A 230 16.07 20.42 -18.08
C PRO A 230 16.65 21.80 -17.74
N SER A 231 16.99 22.56 -18.77
CA SER A 231 17.39 23.96 -18.59
C SER A 231 16.17 24.77 -18.16
N GLY A 232 16.27 25.47 -17.02
CA GLY A 232 15.19 26.35 -16.56
C GLY A 232 15.03 26.46 -15.04
N ILE A 233 13.95 27.13 -14.64
CA ILE A 233 13.54 27.29 -13.24
C ILE A 233 12.45 26.27 -12.93
N LEU A 234 12.66 25.49 -11.86
CA LEU A 234 11.66 24.57 -11.33
C LEU A 234 10.50 25.34 -10.72
N VAL A 235 9.29 25.10 -11.22
CA VAL A 235 8.04 25.74 -10.75
C VAL A 235 7.06 24.66 -10.30
N SER A 236 6.24 24.95 -9.29
CA SER A 236 5.17 24.02 -8.88
C SER A 236 3.95 24.16 -9.79
N ASP A 237 3.25 23.05 -10.07
CA ASP A 237 2.02 23.04 -10.88
C ASP A 237 0.99 24.09 -10.38
N HIS A 238 0.91 24.28 -9.06
CA HIS A 238 0.04 25.26 -8.42
C HIS A 238 0.41 26.72 -8.72
N GLN A 239 1.72 27.02 -8.87
CA GLN A 239 2.15 28.36 -9.27
C GLN A 239 1.83 28.64 -10.74
N ILE A 240 1.85 27.60 -11.59
CA ILE A 240 1.47 27.71 -13.00
C ILE A 240 -0.04 27.97 -13.11
N GLU A 241 -0.89 27.20 -12.41
CA GLU A 241 -2.35 27.41 -12.42
C GLU A 241 -2.76 28.78 -11.84
N LEU A 242 -2.08 29.26 -10.79
CA LEU A 242 -2.31 30.60 -10.26
C LEU A 242 -1.87 31.70 -11.25
N GLN A 243 -0.76 31.48 -11.97
CA GLN A 243 -0.29 32.42 -12.99
C GLN A 243 -1.21 32.45 -14.21
N GLU A 244 -1.69 31.30 -14.69
CA GLU A 244 -2.68 31.21 -15.78
C GLU A 244 -4.01 31.86 -15.41
N LYS A 245 -4.51 31.65 -14.17
CA LYS A 245 -5.72 32.34 -13.69
C LYS A 245 -5.52 33.85 -13.53
N SER A 246 -4.30 34.31 -13.26
CA SER A 246 -3.97 35.74 -13.18
C SER A 246 -3.73 36.41 -14.54
N ASN A 247 -3.44 35.62 -15.58
CA ASN A 247 -3.26 36.07 -16.97
C ASN A 247 -4.40 35.56 -17.88
N PRO A 248 -5.67 35.93 -17.66
CA PRO A 248 -6.65 35.80 -18.73
C PRO A 248 -6.26 36.83 -19.80
N SER A 249 -5.90 36.34 -20.99
CA SER A 249 -5.87 37.03 -22.29
C SER A 249 -6.21 38.53 -22.24
N GLU A 250 -5.27 39.39 -22.67
CA GLU A 250 -5.36 40.87 -22.70
C GLU A 250 -6.56 41.47 -23.47
N ASP A 251 -7.47 40.66 -24.02
CA ASP A 251 -8.61 41.10 -24.83
C ASP A 251 -9.96 41.25 -24.09
N THR A 252 -10.03 41.04 -22.77
CA THR A 252 -11.30 41.32 -22.03
C THR A 252 -11.16 42.51 -21.08
N LYS A 253 -10.93 43.70 -21.65
CA LYS A 253 -11.22 44.96 -20.96
C LYS A 253 -12.72 45.22 -21.00
N LEU A 254 -13.24 45.64 -19.84
CA LEU A 254 -14.58 46.20 -19.55
C LEU A 254 -15.66 45.19 -19.14
N LEU A 255 -15.75 44.94 -17.83
CA LEU A 255 -16.97 45.18 -17.03
C LEU A 255 -16.70 45.03 -15.52
N SER A 256 -16.78 46.17 -14.83
CA SER A 256 -17.08 46.44 -13.40
C SER A 256 -16.32 45.72 -12.26
N PRO A 257 -15.80 46.48 -11.26
CA PRO A 257 -15.20 45.93 -10.05
C PRO A 257 -16.28 45.60 -9.02
N ARG A 258 -16.37 44.33 -8.59
CA ARG A 258 -17.10 43.99 -7.37
C ARG A 258 -16.25 43.10 -6.48
N THR A 259 -15.71 43.76 -5.47
CA THR A 259 -15.18 43.31 -4.18
C THR A 259 -15.53 41.86 -3.79
N GLU A 260 -14.67 40.90 -4.15
CA GLU A 260 -14.55 39.59 -3.49
C GLU A 260 -13.07 39.20 -3.33
N ASN A 261 -12.24 40.15 -2.89
CA ASN A 261 -10.83 39.89 -2.57
C ASN A 261 -10.62 40.06 -1.06
N ALA A 262 -10.80 38.97 -0.29
CA ALA A 262 -10.17 38.81 1.04
C ALA A 262 -10.35 37.44 1.71
N THR A 263 -11.23 36.53 1.25
CA THR A 263 -11.58 35.32 2.05
C THR A 263 -10.99 33.99 1.59
N HIS A 264 -10.45 33.88 0.37
CA HIS A 264 -9.84 32.62 -0.11
C HIS A 264 -8.36 32.45 0.24
N LYS A 265 -7.67 33.51 0.71
CA LYS A 265 -6.22 33.49 0.95
C LYS A 265 -5.81 32.86 2.29
N GLU A 266 -6.75 32.66 3.21
CA GLU A 266 -6.47 32.08 4.54
C GLU A 266 -6.95 30.64 4.72
N ILE A 267 -7.77 30.10 3.81
CA ILE A 267 -8.39 28.77 3.98
C ILE A 267 -7.41 27.61 3.69
N GLU A 268 -6.37 27.80 2.86
CA GLU A 268 -5.52 26.70 2.39
C GLU A 268 -4.27 26.42 3.24
N SER A 269 -3.85 27.34 4.12
CA SER A 269 -2.66 27.13 4.95
C SER A 269 -2.88 26.16 6.12
N ASN A 270 -4.15 25.80 6.37
CA ASN A 270 -4.53 24.89 7.45
C ASN A 270 -5.75 24.04 7.05
N MET A 271 -5.74 23.45 5.85
CA MET A 271 -6.69 22.39 5.51
C MET A 271 -6.48 21.22 6.48
N GLY A 272 -7.25 21.20 7.56
CA GLY A 272 -7.33 20.04 8.45
C GLY A 272 -7.80 18.82 7.66
N GLY A 273 -7.36 17.63 8.05
CA GLY A 273 -7.61 16.39 7.30
C GLY A 273 -9.08 16.09 6.96
N ILE A 274 -10.02 16.70 7.70
CA ILE A 274 -11.46 16.59 7.45
C ILE A 274 -11.90 17.44 6.24
N SER A 275 -11.29 18.61 6.02
CA SER A 275 -11.58 19.46 4.86
C SER A 275 -11.20 18.77 3.55
N SER A 276 -10.08 18.05 3.53
CA SER A 276 -9.65 17.24 2.38
C SER A 276 -10.66 16.13 2.03
N LEU A 277 -11.31 15.51 3.02
CA LEU A 277 -12.36 14.53 2.77
C LEU A 277 -13.59 15.16 2.09
N PHE A 278 -13.97 16.37 2.49
CA PHE A 278 -15.06 17.09 1.84
C PHE A 278 -14.73 17.50 0.40
N VAL A 279 -13.46 17.80 0.09
CA VAL A 279 -13.00 18.05 -1.28
C VAL A 279 -13.19 16.80 -2.17
N LEU A 280 -12.92 15.60 -1.65
CA LEU A 280 -13.14 14.34 -2.37
C LEU A 280 -14.63 14.06 -2.66
N LEU A 281 -15.52 14.61 -1.84
CA LEU A 281 -16.98 14.55 -1.99
C LEU A 281 -17.56 15.74 -2.77
N SER A 282 -16.70 16.59 -3.35
CA SER A 282 -17.14 17.67 -4.23
C SER A 282 -17.88 17.13 -5.47
N PRO A 283 -18.84 17.90 -6.04
CA PRO A 283 -19.66 17.43 -7.17
C PRO A 283 -18.84 16.99 -8.39
N ASN A 284 -17.63 17.53 -8.56
CA ASN A 284 -16.72 17.17 -9.66
C ASN A 284 -16.05 15.79 -9.46
N LEU A 285 -15.82 15.36 -8.21
CA LEU A 285 -15.05 14.16 -7.89
C LEU A 285 -15.91 13.02 -7.30
N VAL A 286 -17.05 13.33 -6.71
CA VAL A 286 -17.87 12.39 -5.91
C VAL A 286 -18.19 11.09 -6.65
N ARG A 287 -18.52 11.16 -7.94
CA ARG A 287 -18.84 9.98 -8.75
C ARG A 287 -17.64 9.05 -8.88
N SER A 288 -16.46 9.61 -9.15
CA SER A 288 -15.22 8.85 -9.28
C SER A 288 -14.78 8.29 -7.93
N THR A 289 -14.87 9.10 -6.86
CA THR A 289 -14.54 8.69 -5.49
C THR A 289 -15.39 7.50 -5.04
N LEU A 290 -16.72 7.60 -5.15
CA LEU A 290 -17.63 6.54 -4.72
C LEU A 290 -17.44 5.25 -5.51
N LEU A 291 -17.26 5.34 -6.84
CA LEU A 291 -17.00 4.16 -7.67
C LEU A 291 -15.70 3.47 -7.26
N LEU A 292 -14.63 4.23 -7.03
CA LEU A 292 -13.35 3.67 -6.59
C LEU A 292 -13.45 3.01 -5.21
N TRP A 293 -14.19 3.61 -4.27
CA TRP A 293 -14.40 3.03 -2.94
C TRP A 293 -15.17 1.72 -2.99
N VAL A 294 -16.25 1.65 -3.77
CA VAL A 294 -17.04 0.41 -3.92
C VAL A 294 -16.20 -0.69 -4.56
N VAL A 295 -15.46 -0.37 -5.63
CA VAL A 295 -14.59 -1.34 -6.31
C VAL A 295 -13.48 -1.82 -5.37
N PHE A 296 -12.83 -0.91 -4.65
CA PHE A 296 -11.76 -1.27 -3.72
C PHE A 296 -12.30 -2.10 -2.55
N PHE A 297 -13.46 -1.74 -2.00
CA PHE A 297 -14.13 -2.51 -0.95
C PHE A 297 -14.42 -3.94 -1.41
N GLY A 298 -15.05 -4.11 -2.58
CA GLY A 298 -15.34 -5.43 -3.14
C GLY A 298 -14.08 -6.26 -3.38
N ASN A 299 -13.01 -5.63 -3.87
CA ASN A 299 -11.71 -6.27 -4.04
C ASN A 299 -11.10 -6.72 -2.71
N ALA A 300 -11.00 -5.81 -1.74
CA ALA A 300 -10.39 -6.07 -0.44
C ALA A 300 -11.18 -7.13 0.33
N PHE A 301 -12.51 -7.05 0.32
CA PHE A 301 -13.39 -8.03 0.94
C PHE A 301 -13.19 -9.43 0.34
N SER A 302 -13.16 -9.53 -0.98
CA SER A 302 -12.98 -10.82 -1.66
C SER A 302 -11.56 -11.37 -1.45
N TYR A 303 -10.54 -10.53 -1.66
CA TYR A 303 -9.14 -10.94 -1.58
C TYR A 303 -8.74 -11.36 -0.17
N TYR A 304 -8.90 -10.48 0.83
CA TYR A 304 -8.52 -10.81 2.20
C TYR A 304 -9.44 -11.85 2.82
N GLY A 305 -10.73 -11.87 2.45
CA GLY A 305 -11.66 -12.91 2.88
C GLY A 305 -11.18 -14.30 2.45
N LEU A 306 -10.81 -14.48 1.18
CA LEU A 306 -10.31 -15.77 0.68
C LEU A 306 -8.94 -16.12 1.26
N VAL A 307 -8.00 -15.17 1.29
CA VAL A 307 -6.64 -15.41 1.80
C VAL A 307 -6.67 -15.85 3.27
N LEU A 308 -7.44 -15.15 4.11
CA LEU A 308 -7.54 -15.48 5.53
C LEU A 308 -8.30 -16.77 5.80
N LEU A 309 -9.31 -17.10 4.97
CA LEU A 309 -10.03 -18.36 5.05
C LEU A 309 -9.23 -19.55 4.51
N THR A 310 -8.18 -19.32 3.72
CA THR A 310 -7.44 -20.43 3.05
C THR A 310 -6.82 -21.39 4.07
N SER A 311 -6.31 -20.89 5.19
CA SER A 311 -5.77 -21.73 6.26
C SER A 311 -6.87 -22.48 7.02
N GLU A 312 -8.00 -21.83 7.30
CA GLU A 312 -9.16 -22.42 7.97
C GLU A 312 -9.82 -23.52 7.14
N LEU A 313 -10.02 -23.26 5.84
CA LEU A 313 -10.64 -24.22 4.91
C LEU A 313 -9.78 -25.46 4.74
N ASN A 314 -8.46 -25.32 4.82
CA ASN A 314 -7.52 -26.44 4.75
C ASN A 314 -7.29 -27.13 6.11
N ASN A 315 -7.75 -26.53 7.21
CA ASN A 315 -7.72 -27.16 8.53
C ASN A 315 -8.94 -28.09 8.62
N GLY A 316 -8.73 -29.40 8.46
CA GLY A 316 -9.79 -30.43 8.39
C GLY A 316 -10.69 -30.59 9.64
N ASN A 317 -10.68 -29.63 10.57
CA ASN A 317 -11.51 -29.58 11.77
C ASN A 317 -12.85 -28.85 11.57
N SER A 318 -13.17 -28.37 10.37
CA SER A 318 -14.51 -27.85 10.04
C SER A 318 -15.57 -28.96 9.86
N LYS A 319 -15.39 -30.11 10.52
CA LYS A 319 -16.44 -31.09 10.78
C LYS A 319 -16.81 -31.08 12.26
N CYS A 320 -18.06 -30.74 12.55
CA CYS A 320 -18.75 -31.18 13.77
C CYS A 320 -18.76 -32.73 13.78
N MET A 321 -17.75 -33.35 14.36
CA MET A 321 -17.72 -34.79 14.66
C MET A 321 -17.43 -34.97 16.14
N PRO A 322 -18.13 -35.90 16.83
CA PRO A 322 -17.94 -36.12 18.25
C PRO A 322 -16.51 -36.58 18.53
N THR A 323 -15.95 -35.99 19.57
CA THR A 323 -14.71 -36.40 20.23
C THR A 323 -14.74 -37.91 20.49
N GLU A 324 -13.90 -38.70 19.80
CA GLU A 324 -13.26 -39.95 20.28
C GLU A 324 -12.51 -40.62 19.10
N LEU A 325 -11.43 -40.03 18.57
CA LEU A 325 -10.26 -40.75 18.00
C LEU A 325 -9.12 -39.80 17.54
N GLN A 326 -8.83 -38.70 18.24
CA GLN A 326 -7.68 -37.84 17.90
C GLN A 326 -6.44 -38.30 18.67
N SER A 327 -5.89 -39.44 18.27
CA SER A 327 -4.49 -39.76 18.53
C SER A 327 -3.86 -40.23 17.23
N GLN A 328 -2.80 -39.52 16.81
CA GLN A 328 -1.77 -40.04 15.90
C GLN A 328 -2.01 -39.95 14.37
N LYS A 329 -2.64 -38.88 13.86
CA LYS A 329 -2.39 -38.41 12.49
C LYS A 329 -2.03 -36.92 12.54
N SER A 330 -0.85 -36.57 12.02
CA SER A 330 -0.27 -35.23 12.08
C SER A 330 -1.30 -34.15 11.74
N ARG A 331 -1.41 -33.15 12.62
CA ARG A 331 -2.13 -31.89 12.40
C ARG A 331 -1.37 -31.08 11.33
N ASP A 332 -1.36 -31.56 10.10
CA ASP A 332 -0.73 -30.84 9.00
C ASP A 332 -1.74 -29.82 8.48
N VAL A 333 -1.67 -28.58 8.98
CA VAL A 333 -2.11 -27.44 8.18
C VAL A 333 -1.40 -27.58 6.85
N ASN A 334 -2.13 -27.69 5.74
CA ASN A 334 -1.51 -27.83 4.42
C ASN A 334 -0.89 -26.49 3.99
N TYR A 335 0.23 -26.11 4.61
CA TYR A 335 1.06 -24.97 4.18
C TYR A 335 1.45 -25.08 2.71
N ARG A 336 1.54 -26.31 2.20
CA ARG A 336 1.70 -26.64 0.78
C ARG A 336 0.59 -26.05 -0.08
N ASP A 337 -0.66 -26.12 0.36
CA ASP A 337 -1.81 -25.62 -0.41
C ASP A 337 -1.83 -24.09 -0.41
N VAL A 338 -1.49 -23.45 0.72
CA VAL A 338 -1.35 -21.98 0.79
C VAL A 338 -0.18 -21.50 -0.08
N PHE A 339 0.93 -22.24 -0.10
CA PHE A 339 2.06 -21.97 -1.00
C PHE A 339 1.66 -22.09 -2.47
N ILE A 340 0.97 -23.17 -2.86
CA ILE A 340 0.47 -23.36 -4.23
C ILE A 340 -0.50 -22.23 -4.62
N ALA A 341 -1.42 -21.86 -3.73
CA ALA A 341 -2.36 -20.77 -3.95
C ALA A 341 -1.64 -19.42 -4.13
N SER A 342 -0.61 -19.14 -3.34
CA SER A 342 0.20 -17.92 -3.47
C SER A 342 0.95 -17.88 -4.82
N PHE A 343 1.45 -19.02 -5.31
CA PHE A 343 2.06 -19.11 -6.64
C PHE A 343 1.07 -18.88 -7.78
N ALA A 344 -0.21 -19.20 -7.59
CA ALA A 344 -1.25 -19.00 -8.60
C ALA A 344 -1.57 -17.51 -8.85
N GLU A 345 -1.13 -16.59 -7.98
CA GLU A 345 -1.25 -15.15 -8.20
C GLU A 345 -0.34 -14.66 -9.35
N PHE A 346 0.82 -15.30 -9.56
CA PHE A 346 1.84 -14.81 -10.51
C PHE A 346 1.37 -14.80 -11.97
N PRO A 347 0.74 -15.87 -12.52
CA PRO A 347 0.11 -15.82 -13.83
C PRO A 347 -0.95 -14.72 -13.95
N GLY A 348 -1.75 -14.50 -12.88
CA GLY A 348 -2.78 -13.47 -12.85
C GLY A 348 -2.21 -12.06 -13.03
N LEU A 349 -1.09 -11.76 -12.37
CA LEU A 349 -0.38 -10.49 -12.53
C LEU A 349 0.17 -10.30 -13.95
N LEU A 350 0.76 -11.33 -14.55
CA LEU A 350 1.27 -11.26 -15.94
C LEU A 350 0.15 -11.04 -16.95
N ILE A 351 -0.97 -11.74 -16.78
CA ILE A 351 -2.17 -11.56 -17.62
C ILE A 351 -2.72 -10.15 -17.44
N SER A 352 -2.78 -9.64 -16.20
CA SER A 352 -3.20 -8.26 -15.91
C SER A 352 -2.31 -7.24 -16.60
N ALA A 353 -0.99 -7.39 -16.50
CA ALA A 353 -0.03 -6.52 -17.18
C ALA A 353 -0.27 -6.48 -18.70
N ALA A 354 -0.44 -7.64 -19.33
CA ALA A 354 -0.62 -7.74 -20.77
C ALA A 354 -1.97 -7.20 -21.26
N ILE A 355 -3.02 -7.30 -20.43
CA ILE A 355 -4.37 -6.87 -20.77
C ILE A 355 -4.57 -5.37 -20.54
N VAL A 356 -4.02 -4.81 -19.46
CA VAL A 356 -4.28 -3.41 -19.05
C VAL A 356 -3.91 -2.41 -20.15
N ASP A 357 -2.78 -2.63 -20.83
CA ASP A 357 -2.32 -1.74 -21.89
C ASP A 357 -3.06 -1.94 -23.23
N LYS A 358 -3.67 -3.12 -23.45
CA LYS A 358 -4.39 -3.45 -24.69
C LYS A 358 -5.89 -3.17 -24.64
N LEU A 359 -6.55 -3.62 -23.57
CA LEU A 359 -8.01 -3.54 -23.38
C LEU A 359 -8.43 -2.32 -22.56
N GLY A 360 -7.45 -1.61 -21.97
CA GLY A 360 -7.69 -0.47 -21.09
C GLY A 360 -8.09 -0.89 -19.67
N ARG A 361 -7.78 -0.01 -18.71
CA ARG A 361 -7.92 -0.28 -17.27
C ARG A 361 -9.34 -0.67 -16.84
N LYS A 362 -10.36 0.05 -17.33
CA LYS A 362 -11.77 -0.18 -16.91
C LYS A 362 -12.29 -1.54 -17.35
N LEU A 363 -12.08 -1.90 -18.61
CA LEU A 363 -12.55 -3.17 -19.16
C LEU A 363 -11.78 -4.33 -18.54
N SER A 364 -10.46 -4.19 -18.38
CA SER A 364 -9.62 -5.17 -17.67
C SER A 364 -10.12 -5.46 -16.27
N MET A 365 -10.36 -4.43 -15.46
CA MET A 365 -10.90 -4.61 -14.10
C MET A 365 -12.25 -5.32 -14.12
N SER A 366 -13.20 -4.87 -14.95
CA SER A 366 -14.52 -5.48 -15.02
C SER A 366 -14.48 -6.95 -15.44
N ALA A 367 -13.63 -7.29 -16.41
CA ALA A 367 -13.47 -8.67 -16.88
C ALA A 367 -12.88 -9.56 -15.76
N MET A 368 -11.86 -9.08 -15.05
CA MET A 368 -11.23 -9.84 -13.96
C MET A 368 -12.18 -10.07 -12.78
N PHE A 369 -12.96 -9.07 -12.38
CA PHE A 369 -13.99 -9.27 -11.35
C PHE A 369 -15.04 -10.30 -11.78
N PHE A 370 -15.49 -10.24 -13.04
CA PHE A 370 -16.46 -11.20 -13.56
C PHE A 370 -15.91 -12.63 -13.57
N VAL A 371 -14.67 -12.81 -14.02
CA VAL A 371 -13.97 -14.11 -13.99
C VAL A 371 -13.81 -14.61 -12.55
N CYS A 372 -13.39 -13.73 -11.62
CA CYS A 372 -13.28 -14.06 -10.21
C CYS A 372 -14.62 -14.58 -9.65
N CYS A 373 -15.73 -13.88 -9.91
CA CYS A 373 -17.06 -14.32 -9.49
C CYS A 373 -17.41 -15.72 -10.02
N ILE A 374 -17.08 -16.04 -11.28
CA ILE A 374 -17.32 -17.38 -11.85
C ILE A 374 -16.56 -18.46 -11.08
N PHE A 375 -15.28 -18.20 -10.75
CA PHE A 375 -14.47 -19.16 -9.99
C PHE A 375 -14.86 -19.29 -8.52
N LEU A 376 -15.57 -18.30 -7.97
CA LEU A 376 -16.11 -18.35 -6.60
C LEU A 376 -17.48 -19.03 -6.51
N LEU A 377 -18.24 -19.14 -7.61
CA LEU A 377 -19.56 -19.80 -7.62
C LEU A 377 -19.54 -21.23 -7.05
N PRO A 378 -18.54 -22.10 -7.34
CA PRO A 378 -18.49 -23.44 -6.77
C PRO A 378 -18.41 -23.48 -5.24
N LEU A 379 -17.85 -22.45 -4.59
CA LEU A 379 -17.78 -22.38 -3.11
C LEU A 379 -19.16 -22.12 -2.47
N VAL A 380 -20.12 -21.62 -3.25
CA VAL A 380 -21.50 -21.35 -2.78
C VAL A 380 -22.32 -22.64 -2.74
N PHE A 381 -22.02 -23.60 -3.62
CA PHE A 381 -22.75 -24.86 -3.69
C PHE A 381 -22.10 -25.90 -2.78
N HIS A 382 -22.87 -26.39 -1.80
CA HIS A 382 -22.45 -27.49 -0.94
C HIS A 382 -22.13 -28.72 -1.80
N GLN A 383 -20.87 -29.16 -1.85
CA GLN A 383 -20.52 -30.41 -2.51
C GLN A 383 -21.00 -31.56 -1.62
N PRO A 384 -21.98 -32.39 -2.05
CA PRO A 384 -22.30 -33.61 -1.33
C PRO A 384 -21.09 -34.55 -1.38
N GLU A 385 -20.65 -35.01 -0.21
CA GLU A 385 -19.51 -35.94 -0.08
C GLU A 385 -19.78 -37.20 -0.91
N GLY A 386 -18.83 -37.54 -1.79
CA GLY A 386 -18.78 -38.79 -2.55
C GLY A 386 -17.79 -39.77 -1.94
#